data_AF-A0A2S9PS11-F1
#
_entry.id   AF-A0A2S9PS11-F1
#
_cell.length_a   1.000
_cell.length_b   1.000
_cell.length_c   1.000
_cell.angle_alpha   90.00
_cell.angle_beta   90.00
_cell.angle_gamma   90.00
#
_symmetry.space_group_name_H-M   'P 1'
#
loop_
_entity.id
_entity.type
_entity.pdbx_description
1 polymer ?
#
loop_
_entity_poly.entity_id
_entity_poly.type
_entity_poly.pdbx_seq_one_letter_code
_entity_poly.pdbx_strand_id
1 'polypeptide(L)'
;MLTVSTAVLHAIALVGAGPRGTSVLERLCASVPELAADAPLTVHVADPAPPGAGRVWRTDQPAGLLMNTVACQVTLFTDESVECEGPIRRGPSLYEWAAARGLALGPDDYPSRAVYGAYLEWAFARAVRTAPPRVTIRVHRARAVRLTEAPDGRQTLALDDGTVLDGLDAVVLAQGHLPSAPSVPPHT
;
A
#
# COMPACT_ATOMS: atom_id res chain seq x y z
N MET A 1 -23.76 -36.45 -9.67
CA MET A 1 -24.22 -35.04 -9.70
C MET A 1 -23.13 -34.22 -9.04
N LEU A 2 -22.22 -33.64 -9.82
CA LEU A 2 -21.10 -32.84 -9.30
C LEU A 2 -21.63 -31.45 -8.95
N THR A 3 -21.69 -31.15 -7.66
CA THR A 3 -22.00 -29.81 -7.17
C THR A 3 -20.84 -28.91 -7.57
N VAL A 4 -21.03 -28.06 -8.59
CA VAL A 4 -20.09 -26.98 -8.88
C VAL A 4 -20.24 -25.99 -7.72
N SER A 5 -19.32 -26.05 -6.76
CA SER A 5 -19.16 -24.99 -5.77
C SER A 5 -18.74 -23.74 -6.54
N THR A 6 -19.65 -22.77 -6.66
CA THR A 6 -19.28 -21.42 -7.11
C THR A 6 -18.36 -20.83 -6.06
N ALA A 7 -17.07 -20.76 -6.37
CA ALA A 7 -16.10 -20.11 -5.50
C ALA A 7 -16.57 -18.67 -5.21
N VAL A 8 -16.73 -18.33 -3.94
CA VAL A 8 -17.00 -16.95 -3.53
C VAL A 8 -15.77 -16.13 -3.89
N LEU A 9 -15.98 -15.12 -4.74
CA LEU A 9 -14.95 -14.15 -5.08
C LEU A 9 -14.96 -13.06 -4.01
N HIS A 10 -13.83 -12.86 -3.35
CA HIS A 10 -13.65 -11.75 -2.43
C HIS A 10 -13.03 -10.55 -3.14
N ALA A 11 -13.44 -9.35 -2.75
CA ALA A 11 -12.92 -8.10 -3.27
C ALA A 11 -12.70 -7.09 -2.13
N ILE A 12 -11.50 -6.53 -2.05
CA ILE A 12 -11.16 -5.48 -1.09
C ILE A 12 -10.59 -4.29 -1.86
N ALA A 13 -10.91 -3.06 -1.42
CA ALA A 13 -10.24 -1.87 -1.93
C ALA A 13 -9.31 -1.24 -0.88
N LEU A 14 -8.11 -0.83 -1.32
CA LEU A 14 -7.15 -0.03 -0.56
C LEU A 14 -7.18 1.38 -1.13
N VAL A 15 -7.57 2.36 -0.32
CA VAL A 15 -7.55 3.78 -0.70
C VAL A 15 -6.26 4.40 -0.18
N GLY A 16 -5.33 4.66 -1.09
CA GLY A 16 -3.98 5.08 -0.77
C GLY A 16 -2.98 3.96 -1.05
N ALA A 17 -1.98 4.26 -1.88
CA ALA A 17 -0.92 3.36 -2.31
C ALA A 17 0.45 3.81 -1.77
N GLY A 18 0.50 4.71 -0.80
CA GLY A 18 1.73 5.12 -0.10
C GLY A 18 2.28 4.02 0.84
N PRO A 19 3.18 4.38 1.78
CA PRO A 19 3.79 3.41 2.70
C PRO A 19 2.78 2.53 3.44
N ARG A 20 1.72 3.13 4.02
CA ARG A 20 0.68 2.38 4.76
C ARG A 20 -0.11 1.44 3.85
N GLY A 21 -0.54 1.91 2.68
CA GLY A 21 -1.25 1.07 1.72
C GLY A 21 -0.38 -0.09 1.22
N THR A 22 0.91 0.16 1.04
CA THR A 22 1.89 -0.87 0.68
C THR A 22 2.04 -1.92 1.78
N SER A 23 2.16 -1.51 3.05
CA SER A 23 2.18 -2.44 4.18
C SER A 23 0.92 -3.28 4.27
N VAL A 24 -0.27 -2.68 4.08
CA VAL A 24 -1.55 -3.42 4.08
C VAL A 24 -1.59 -4.43 2.94
N LEU A 25 -1.22 -4.03 1.72
CA LEU A 25 -1.18 -4.93 0.57
C LEU A 25 -0.24 -6.12 0.82
N GLU A 26 0.94 -5.84 1.36
CA GLU A 26 1.93 -6.86 1.64
C GLU A 26 1.46 -7.83 2.75
N ARG A 27 0.79 -7.33 3.79
CA ARG A 27 0.15 -8.15 4.83
C ARG A 27 -1.01 -8.98 4.31
N LEU A 28 -1.88 -8.42 3.46
CA LEU A 28 -2.93 -9.21 2.80
C LEU A 28 -2.31 -10.36 1.99
N CYS A 29 -1.28 -10.08 1.20
CA CYS A 29 -0.56 -11.12 0.46
C CYS A 29 0.11 -12.14 1.40
N ALA A 30 0.48 -11.75 2.62
CA ALA A 30 1.07 -12.62 3.65
C ALA A 30 0.07 -13.61 4.23
N SER A 31 -1.11 -13.12 4.55
CA SER A 31 -2.09 -13.88 5.32
C SER A 31 -3.06 -14.68 4.46
N VAL A 32 -3.30 -14.30 3.20
CA VAL A 32 -4.26 -15.01 2.32
C VAL A 32 -4.01 -16.52 2.19
N PRO A 33 -2.77 -17.02 2.06
CA PRO A 33 -2.53 -18.46 2.00
C PRO A 33 -3.04 -19.25 3.21
N GLU A 34 -3.13 -18.62 4.40
CA GLU A 34 -3.62 -19.24 5.63
C GLU A 34 -5.10 -18.94 5.88
N LEU A 35 -5.56 -17.72 5.60
CA LEU A 35 -6.92 -17.25 5.90
C LEU A 35 -7.96 -17.65 4.84
N ALA A 36 -7.54 -17.75 3.59
CA ALA A 36 -8.44 -17.91 2.45
C ALA A 36 -7.78 -18.78 1.37
N ALA A 37 -7.22 -19.93 1.79
CA ALA A 37 -6.40 -20.81 0.95
C ALA A 37 -7.07 -21.23 -0.37
N ASP A 38 -8.40 -21.25 -0.43
CA ASP A 38 -9.18 -21.69 -1.58
C ASP A 38 -10.04 -20.59 -2.24
N ALA A 39 -10.15 -19.40 -1.64
CA ALA A 39 -10.99 -18.33 -2.16
C ALA A 39 -10.16 -17.30 -2.95
N PRO A 40 -10.52 -16.99 -4.21
CA PRO A 40 -9.86 -15.92 -4.95
C PRO A 40 -10.13 -14.55 -4.31
N LEU A 41 -9.10 -13.72 -4.24
CA LEU A 41 -9.18 -12.35 -3.72
C LEU A 41 -8.74 -11.36 -4.80
N THR A 42 -9.57 -10.35 -5.09
CA THR A 42 -9.16 -9.16 -5.84
C THR A 42 -8.87 -8.03 -4.85
N VAL A 43 -7.65 -7.48 -4.90
CA VAL A 43 -7.28 -6.27 -4.16
C VAL A 43 -7.20 -5.11 -5.15
N HIS A 44 -8.16 -4.20 -5.07
CA HIS A 44 -8.12 -2.94 -5.78
C HIS A 44 -7.28 -1.94 -5.00
N VAL A 45 -6.34 -1.25 -5.64
CA VAL A 45 -5.51 -0.23 -5.00
C VAL A 45 -5.76 1.08 -5.73
N ALA A 46 -6.41 2.05 -5.08
CA ALA A 46 -6.74 3.33 -5.66
C ALA A 46 -5.89 4.46 -5.04
N ASP A 47 -5.08 5.12 -5.87
CA ASP A 47 -4.33 6.32 -5.49
C ASP A 47 -4.06 7.18 -6.73
N PRO A 48 -4.30 8.51 -6.70
CA PRO A 48 -3.95 9.38 -7.83
C PRO A 48 -2.43 9.50 -8.06
N ALA A 49 -1.60 9.23 -7.05
CA ALA A 49 -0.14 9.25 -7.13
C ALA A 49 0.47 7.85 -7.39
N PRO A 50 1.73 7.76 -7.88
CA PRO A 50 2.34 6.46 -8.15
C PRO A 50 2.37 5.58 -6.90
N PRO A 51 2.13 4.26 -7.03
CA PRO A 51 2.11 3.36 -5.89
C PRO A 51 3.51 3.20 -5.27
N GLY A 52 3.56 2.90 -3.97
CA GLY A 52 4.76 2.91 -3.15
C GLY A 52 5.07 4.31 -2.62
N ALA A 53 5.70 5.14 -3.46
CA ALA A 53 6.14 6.48 -3.09
C ALA A 53 4.99 7.45 -2.75
N GLY A 54 3.87 7.34 -3.48
CA GLY A 54 2.76 8.28 -3.40
C GLY A 54 3.18 9.72 -3.67
N ARG A 55 2.34 10.68 -3.25
CA ARG A 55 2.63 12.12 -3.46
C ARG A 55 3.72 12.68 -2.55
N VAL A 56 4.01 11.99 -1.44
CA VAL A 56 4.86 12.51 -0.34
C VAL A 56 6.33 12.18 -0.57
N TRP A 57 6.62 11.00 -1.09
CA TRP A 57 7.97 10.49 -1.30
C TRP A 57 8.33 10.43 -2.78
N ARG A 58 7.87 11.40 -3.58
CA ARG A 58 8.19 11.46 -5.01
C ARG A 58 9.69 11.34 -5.24
N THR A 59 10.06 10.56 -6.25
CA THR A 59 11.44 10.25 -6.63
C THR A 59 12.13 11.40 -7.35
N ASP A 60 11.40 12.44 -7.74
CA ASP A 60 11.87 13.64 -8.44
C ASP A 60 12.15 14.84 -7.49
N GLN A 61 12.09 14.64 -6.17
CA GLN A 61 12.36 15.69 -5.20
C GLN A 61 13.86 16.06 -5.13
N PRO A 62 14.21 17.31 -4.77
CA PRO A 62 15.60 17.72 -4.59
C PRO A 62 16.35 16.82 -3.59
N ALA A 63 17.59 16.46 -3.93
CA ALA A 63 18.41 15.56 -3.12
C ALA A 63 18.70 16.09 -1.70
N GLY A 64 18.69 17.42 -1.51
CA GLY A 64 18.86 18.05 -0.20
C GLY A 64 17.67 17.92 0.75
N LEU A 65 16.52 17.42 0.28
CA LEU A 65 15.41 17.07 1.17
C LEU A 65 15.66 15.68 1.75
N LEU A 66 16.10 15.64 3.00
CA LEU A 66 16.45 14.40 3.71
C LEU A 66 15.27 13.83 4.52
N MET A 67 15.34 12.54 4.81
CA MET A 67 14.56 11.92 5.86
C MET A 67 15.08 12.36 7.24
N ASN A 68 14.23 12.20 8.26
CA ASN A 68 14.58 12.40 9.67
C ASN A 68 14.88 11.07 10.40
N THR A 69 15.05 9.98 9.65
CA THR A 69 15.36 8.64 10.16
C THR A 69 16.55 8.10 9.38
N VAL A 70 17.50 7.46 10.07
CA VAL A 70 18.70 6.91 9.42
C VAL A 70 18.39 5.66 8.61
N ALA A 71 19.19 5.41 7.58
CA ALA A 71 18.89 4.40 6.55
C ALA A 71 18.71 2.97 7.09
N CYS A 72 19.48 2.57 8.11
CA CYS A 72 19.40 1.22 8.69
C CYS A 72 18.13 0.98 9.53
N GLN A 73 17.45 2.04 9.96
CA GLN A 73 16.24 1.96 10.81
C GLN A 73 14.94 1.97 10.00
N VAL A 74 15.01 2.06 8.68
CA VAL A 74 13.84 2.15 7.81
C VAL A 74 13.61 0.82 7.11
N THR A 75 12.45 0.20 7.31
CA THR A 75 12.02 -0.99 6.56
C THR A 75 10.50 -1.03 6.41
N LEU A 76 10.01 -1.62 5.32
CA LEU A 76 8.59 -1.99 5.14
C LEU A 76 8.31 -3.47 5.49
N PHE A 77 9.34 -4.22 5.83
CA PHE A 77 9.25 -5.66 6.09
C PHE A 77 9.13 -5.93 7.58
N THR A 78 8.53 -7.07 7.91
CA THR A 78 8.40 -7.50 9.30
C THR A 78 9.55 -8.43 9.69
N ASP A 79 9.88 -8.41 10.96
CA ASP A 79 10.75 -9.35 11.65
C ASP A 79 10.15 -9.69 13.02
N GLU A 80 10.91 -10.39 13.85
CA GLU A 80 10.48 -10.79 15.19
C GLU A 80 10.17 -9.63 16.15
N SER A 81 10.56 -8.39 15.82
CA SER A 81 10.24 -7.23 16.67
C SER A 81 8.85 -6.66 16.42
N VAL A 82 8.13 -7.16 15.41
CA VAL A 82 6.79 -6.67 15.06
C VAL A 82 5.73 -7.65 15.57
N GLU A 83 4.85 -7.18 16.45
CA GLU A 83 3.63 -7.89 16.81
C GLU A 83 2.59 -7.69 15.70
N CYS A 84 2.35 -8.74 14.89
CA CYS A 84 1.31 -8.74 13.87
C CYS A 84 0.72 -10.13 13.65
N GLU A 85 -0.52 -10.19 13.18
CA GLU A 85 -1.11 -11.42 12.66
C GLU A 85 -0.53 -11.81 11.30
N GLY A 86 -0.56 -13.11 11.00
CA GLY A 86 -0.01 -13.69 9.78
C GLY A 86 1.51 -13.87 9.84
N PRO A 87 2.11 -14.48 8.80
CA PRO A 87 3.50 -14.86 8.81
C PRO A 87 4.45 -13.66 8.71
N ILE A 88 5.54 -13.71 9.47
CA ILE A 88 6.67 -12.78 9.33
C ILE A 88 7.27 -12.90 7.93
N ARG A 89 7.44 -11.76 7.26
CA ARG A 89 8.04 -11.67 5.93
C ARG A 89 9.19 -10.68 5.96
N ARG A 90 10.39 -11.24 6.14
CA ARG A 90 11.64 -10.50 6.15
C ARG A 90 11.94 -9.89 4.79
N GLY A 91 12.69 -8.81 4.84
CA GLY A 91 13.25 -8.14 3.68
C GLY A 91 14.26 -7.09 4.11
N PRO A 92 14.93 -6.46 3.13
CA PRO A 92 15.99 -5.52 3.42
C PRO A 92 15.44 -4.23 4.03
N SER A 93 16.18 -3.69 4.99
CA SER A 93 16.16 -2.27 5.33
C SER A 93 16.46 -1.40 4.10
N LEU A 94 16.18 -0.10 4.20
CA LEU A 94 16.52 0.87 3.18
C LEU A 94 18.03 0.88 2.91
N TYR A 95 18.85 0.79 3.97
CA TYR A 95 20.31 0.67 3.85
C TYR A 95 20.71 -0.57 3.04
N GLU A 96 20.26 -1.76 3.42
CA GLU A 96 20.62 -3.01 2.73
C GLU A 96 20.14 -3.00 1.27
N TRP A 97 18.94 -2.46 1.02
CA TRP A 97 18.40 -2.30 -0.32
C TRP A 97 19.23 -1.36 -1.21
N ALA A 98 19.71 -0.27 -0.62
CA ALA A 98 20.53 0.74 -1.29
C ALA A 98 21.95 0.20 -1.55
N ALA A 99 22.55 -0.47 -0.57
CA ALA A 99 23.86 -1.10 -0.69
C ALA A 99 23.86 -2.18 -1.80
N ALA A 100 22.82 -3.01 -1.86
CA ALA A 100 22.66 -4.00 -2.93
C ALA A 100 22.51 -3.39 -4.34
N ARG A 101 22.28 -2.07 -4.44
CA ARG A 101 22.19 -1.29 -5.69
C ARG A 101 23.40 -0.41 -5.95
N GLY A 102 24.43 -0.50 -5.12
CA GLY A 102 25.64 0.31 -5.25
C GLY A 102 25.42 1.80 -4.95
N LEU A 103 24.36 2.16 -4.23
CA LEU A 103 24.17 3.54 -3.77
C LEU A 103 25.15 3.83 -2.62
N ALA A 104 25.85 4.95 -2.70
CA ALA A 104 26.71 5.44 -1.63
C ALA A 104 25.86 6.02 -0.50
N LEU A 105 25.41 5.14 0.40
CA LEU A 105 24.61 5.46 1.58
C LEU A 105 25.09 4.60 2.75
N GLY A 106 25.61 5.23 3.79
CA GLY A 106 25.97 4.56 5.04
C GLY A 106 24.74 4.16 5.87
N PRO A 107 24.89 3.23 6.83
CA PRO A 107 23.77 2.77 7.65
C PRO A 107 23.17 3.89 8.52
N ASP A 108 24.02 4.79 9.03
CA ASP A 108 23.61 5.90 9.91
C ASP A 108 23.39 7.22 9.16
N ASP A 109 23.45 7.20 7.83
CA ASP A 109 23.17 8.38 7.01
C ASP A 109 21.67 8.66 6.95
N TYR A 110 21.32 9.94 6.86
CA TYR A 110 19.96 10.38 6.55
C TYR A 110 19.75 10.37 5.03
N PRO A 111 18.99 9.39 4.48
CA PRO A 111 18.80 9.28 3.03
C PRO A 111 17.95 10.45 2.52
N SER A 112 18.13 10.80 1.25
CA SER A 112 17.21 11.72 0.60
C SER A 112 15.81 11.12 0.52
N ARG A 113 14.79 11.98 0.57
CA ARG A 113 13.38 11.58 0.40
C ARG A 113 13.15 10.85 -0.92
N ALA A 114 13.90 11.22 -1.96
CA ALA A 114 13.84 10.59 -3.28
C ALA A 114 14.34 9.13 -3.24
N VAL A 115 15.44 8.86 -2.53
CA VAL A 115 15.96 7.48 -2.34
C VAL A 115 14.95 6.60 -1.60
N TYR A 116 14.31 7.14 -0.56
CA TYR A 116 13.24 6.40 0.12
C TYR A 116 12.00 6.20 -0.76
N GLY A 117 11.65 7.18 -1.59
CA GLY A 117 10.64 7.04 -2.64
C GLY A 117 10.89 5.83 -3.53
N ALA A 118 12.12 5.68 -4.02
CA ALA A 118 12.51 4.56 -4.87
C ALA A 118 12.46 3.20 -4.13
N TYR A 119 12.80 3.18 -2.84
CA TYR A 119 12.61 1.99 -2.00
C TYR A 119 11.14 1.60 -1.87
N LEU A 120 10.25 2.57 -1.67
CA LEU A 120 8.81 2.33 -1.56
C LEU A 120 8.20 1.83 -2.88
N GLU A 121 8.57 2.43 -4.02
CA GLU A 121 8.17 1.94 -5.35
C GLU A 121 8.63 0.50 -5.58
N TRP A 122 9.88 0.19 -5.21
CA TRP A 122 10.41 -1.17 -5.29
C TRP A 122 9.67 -2.14 -4.37
N ALA A 123 9.36 -1.75 -3.13
CA ALA A 123 8.69 -2.58 -2.15
C ALA A 123 7.24 -2.89 -2.59
N PHE A 124 6.51 -1.90 -3.08
CA PHE A 124 5.19 -2.10 -3.67
C PHE A 124 5.25 -3.05 -4.87
N ALA A 125 6.17 -2.79 -5.81
CA ALA A 125 6.34 -3.65 -6.97
C ALA A 125 6.73 -5.08 -6.58
N ARG A 126 7.51 -5.27 -5.50
CA ARG A 126 7.81 -6.59 -4.94
C ARG A 126 6.54 -7.27 -4.43
N ALA A 127 5.73 -6.59 -3.63
CA ALA A 127 4.48 -7.14 -3.10
C ALA A 127 3.54 -7.61 -4.24
N VAL A 128 3.45 -6.83 -5.32
CA VAL A 128 2.69 -7.21 -6.52
C VAL A 128 3.28 -8.43 -7.22
N ARG A 129 4.59 -8.44 -7.46
CA ARG A 129 5.26 -9.55 -8.17
C ARG A 129 5.23 -10.87 -7.39
N THR A 130 5.22 -10.81 -6.06
CA THR A 130 5.22 -11.99 -5.18
C THR A 130 3.85 -12.27 -4.58
N ALA A 131 2.79 -11.67 -5.12
CA ALA A 131 1.44 -11.94 -4.67
C ALA A 131 1.12 -13.44 -4.84
N PRO A 132 0.42 -14.08 -3.86
CA PRO A 132 -0.01 -15.46 -4.01
C PRO A 132 -0.85 -15.65 -5.28
N PRO A 133 -0.84 -16.83 -5.93
CA PRO A 133 -1.54 -17.05 -7.20
C PRO A 133 -3.04 -16.71 -7.21
N ARG A 134 -3.69 -16.76 -6.05
CA ARG A 134 -5.12 -16.47 -5.89
C ARG A 134 -5.42 -14.98 -5.62
N VAL A 135 -4.40 -14.15 -5.43
CA VAL A 135 -4.53 -12.71 -5.19
C VAL A 135 -4.31 -11.97 -6.49
N THR A 136 -5.37 -11.34 -7.00
CA THR A 136 -5.29 -10.44 -8.15
C THR A 136 -5.21 -9.01 -7.66
N ILE A 137 -4.14 -8.29 -8.01
CA ILE A 137 -3.97 -6.88 -7.62
C ILE A 137 -4.29 -5.99 -8.82
N ARG A 138 -5.20 -5.04 -8.64
CA ARG A 138 -5.60 -4.07 -9.67
C ARG A 138 -5.31 -2.65 -9.19
N VAL A 139 -4.39 -1.97 -9.85
CA VAL A 139 -4.01 -0.60 -9.49
C VAL A 139 -4.81 0.40 -10.32
N HIS A 140 -5.47 1.32 -9.64
CA HIS A 140 -6.24 2.42 -10.22
C HIS A 140 -5.53 3.73 -9.90
N ARG A 141 -5.05 4.43 -10.94
CA ARG A 141 -4.37 5.73 -10.81
C ARG A 141 -5.42 6.84 -10.76
N ALA A 142 -6.31 6.76 -9.77
CA ALA A 142 -7.48 7.62 -9.62
C ALA A 142 -7.78 7.88 -8.13
N ARG A 143 -8.47 8.97 -7.85
CA ARG A 143 -8.87 9.36 -6.49
C ARG A 143 -10.20 8.72 -6.14
N ALA A 144 -10.27 8.06 -4.99
CA ALA A 144 -11.56 7.71 -4.40
C ALA A 144 -12.34 8.96 -3.97
N VAL A 145 -13.57 9.10 -4.45
CA VAL A 145 -14.42 10.28 -4.21
C VAL A 145 -15.69 9.97 -3.42
N ARG A 146 -16.12 8.70 -3.40
CA ARG A 146 -17.30 8.28 -2.64
C ARG A 146 -17.18 6.84 -2.18
N LEU A 147 -17.55 6.59 -0.93
CA LEU A 147 -17.76 5.26 -0.37
C LEU A 147 -19.22 5.15 0.06
N THR A 148 -19.90 4.09 -0.36
CA THR A 148 -21.26 3.74 0.08
C THR A 148 -21.31 2.28 0.52
N GLU A 149 -22.26 1.96 1.37
CA GLU A 149 -22.49 0.61 1.87
C GLU A 149 -23.95 0.21 1.63
N ALA A 150 -24.16 -0.98 1.09
CA ALA A 150 -25.47 -1.57 0.86
C ALA A 150 -25.99 -2.26 2.14
N PRO A 151 -27.32 -2.53 2.25
CA PRO A 151 -27.89 -3.17 3.44
C PRO A 151 -27.33 -4.56 3.76
N ASP A 152 -26.74 -5.24 2.79
CA ASP A 152 -26.07 -6.54 2.95
C ASP A 152 -24.60 -6.42 3.43
N GLY A 153 -24.14 -5.20 3.70
CA GLY A 153 -22.79 -4.88 4.15
C GLY A 153 -21.76 -4.76 3.02
N ARG A 154 -22.13 -4.98 1.76
CA ARG A 154 -21.22 -4.80 0.62
C ARG A 154 -20.95 -3.32 0.39
N GLN A 155 -19.70 -3.01 0.07
CA GLN A 155 -19.24 -1.65 -0.14
C GLN A 155 -19.04 -1.34 -1.63
N THR A 156 -19.27 -0.08 -1.98
CA THR A 156 -19.04 0.48 -3.33
C THR A 156 -18.13 1.69 -3.22
N LEU A 157 -17.03 1.68 -3.97
CA LEU A 157 -16.07 2.78 -4.05
C LEU A 157 -16.11 3.43 -5.44
N ALA A 158 -16.51 4.70 -5.51
CA ALA A 158 -16.45 5.49 -6.75
C ALA A 158 -15.14 6.27 -6.84
N LEU A 159 -14.54 6.30 -8.02
CA LEU A 159 -13.31 7.03 -8.34
C LEU A 159 -13.60 8.27 -9.21
N ASP A 160 -12.66 9.23 -9.23
CA ASP A 160 -12.79 10.50 -9.98
C ASP A 160 -12.72 10.36 -11.51
N ASP A 161 -12.29 9.20 -12.01
CA ASP A 161 -12.28 8.85 -13.44
C ASP A 161 -13.59 8.20 -13.92
N GLY A 162 -14.58 8.09 -13.04
CA GLY A 162 -15.87 7.45 -13.32
C GLY A 162 -15.90 5.94 -13.07
N THR A 163 -14.77 5.32 -12.71
CA THR A 163 -14.74 3.90 -12.30
C THR A 163 -15.55 3.71 -11.02
N VAL A 164 -16.36 2.65 -10.99
CA VAL A 164 -17.09 2.21 -9.79
C VAL A 164 -16.65 0.79 -9.44
N LEU A 165 -16.20 0.60 -8.21
CA LEU A 165 -15.79 -0.69 -7.66
C LEU A 165 -16.89 -1.18 -6.72
N ASP A 166 -17.74 -2.07 -7.21
CA ASP A 166 -18.88 -2.64 -6.48
C ASP A 166 -18.57 -3.99 -5.84
N GLY A 167 -19.44 -4.42 -4.92
CA GLY A 167 -19.39 -5.75 -4.32
C GLY A 167 -18.18 -5.99 -3.43
N LEU A 168 -17.58 -4.93 -2.89
CA LEU A 168 -16.41 -5.03 -2.02
C LEU A 168 -16.83 -5.61 -0.66
N ASP A 169 -16.09 -6.59 -0.16
CA ASP A 169 -16.20 -7.09 1.21
C ASP A 169 -15.73 -6.03 2.22
N ALA A 170 -14.74 -5.22 1.85
CA ALA A 170 -14.19 -4.16 2.70
C ALA A 170 -13.43 -3.08 1.90
N VAL A 171 -13.33 -1.89 2.48
CA VAL A 171 -12.50 -0.78 2.02
C VAL A 171 -11.57 -0.34 3.16
N VAL A 172 -10.27 -0.38 2.92
CA VAL A 172 -9.23 0.08 3.85
C VAL A 172 -8.79 1.49 3.45
N LEU A 173 -8.97 2.46 4.36
CA LEU A 173 -8.53 3.84 4.16
C LEU A 173 -7.09 4.02 4.67
N ALA A 174 -6.14 4.12 3.74
CA ALA A 174 -4.70 4.26 3.99
C ALA A 174 -4.11 5.58 3.42
N GLN A 175 -4.93 6.63 3.32
CA GLN A 175 -4.72 7.85 2.50
C GLN A 175 -3.62 8.83 2.96
N GLY A 176 -2.88 8.53 4.03
CA GLY A 176 -1.91 9.50 4.55
C GLY A 176 -2.57 10.62 5.36
N HIS A 177 -1.90 11.77 5.41
CA HIS A 177 -2.48 13.02 5.91
C HIS A 177 -3.17 13.76 4.76
N LEU A 178 -4.43 14.12 4.97
CA LEU A 178 -5.20 14.89 4.00
C LEU A 178 -4.84 16.39 4.10
N PRO A 179 -4.95 17.16 3.01
CA PRO A 179 -4.77 18.60 3.08
C PRO A 179 -5.74 19.21 4.08
N SER A 180 -5.24 20.00 5.03
CA SER A 180 -6.09 20.85 5.86
C SER A 180 -6.54 22.05 5.04
N ALA A 181 -7.83 22.39 5.10
CA ALA A 181 -8.26 23.70 4.65
C ALA A 181 -7.58 24.76 5.53
N PRO A 182 -7.10 25.89 4.98
CA PRO A 182 -6.63 26.99 5.80
C PRO A 182 -7.76 27.43 6.73
N SER A 183 -7.48 27.55 8.03
CA SER A 183 -8.43 28.15 8.97
C SER A 183 -8.66 29.60 8.54
N VAL A 184 -9.92 29.99 8.33
CA VAL A 184 -10.26 31.41 8.16
C VAL A 184 -9.91 32.10 9.49
N PRO A 185 -9.03 33.12 9.51
CA PRO A 185 -8.74 33.83 10.74
C PRO A 185 -10.03 34.49 11.26
N PRO A 186 -10.25 34.53 12.59
CA PRO A 186 -11.41 35.21 13.13
C PRO A 186 -11.38 36.68 12.67
N HIS A 187 -12.53 37.18 12.21
CA HIS A 187 -12.71 38.59 11.87
C HIS A 187 -12.33 39.43 13.11
N THR A 188 -11.33 40.31 12.95
CA THR A 188 -10.98 41.36 13.92
C THR A 188 -12.04 42.43 14.00
#